data_AF-A0AAN6BJT3-F1
#
_entry.id   AF-A0AAN6BJT3-F1
#
_cell.length_a   1.000
_cell.length_b   1.000
_cell.length_c   1.000
_cell.angle_alpha   90.00
_cell.angle_beta   90.00
_cell.angle_gamma   90.00
#
_symmetry.space_group_name_H-M   'P 1'
#
loop_
_entity.id
_entity.type
_entity.pdbx_description
1 polymer ?
#
loop_
_entity_poly.entity_id
_entity_poly.type
_entity_poly.pdbx_seq_one_letter_code
_entity_poly.pdbx_strand_id
1 'polypeptide(L)'
;MGEKCRLKRSAARFATDLLVKAGVSTEDSKIMADCLVMADVRGVDTHGLARLPQYLDRVRNGRVKAKPEFKLTEKTPAVAHMDGDNGFGFVVATKAMTEAIKRAESYGIGMVTVNHSNHFGMAATYVIQALEKDMISLVFTNSAKQMPPFGGKENLLGISPFAAGAPSRTEVPYILDMAPSVVAKGKIRRAARRGEPIPEGWAFGPDGKPTTDANVALNGSMAPIGGPKGSGLAILMDIMSGVLSGAAFGGEIGDQYKDPRPQNVGHCFIAIKPDIFLTTAEFKARMDILAQRVHQVPPAPGFNEVLFPGEPEHRMSIQRRKEGIPYAEAERKMFSEAAEQFSVSEIPLSETPLSLYNNDGVMAVIRAAEQKRSAAIIQLFPWTLHFQGPEFVRYVVAAAHRASVPVAVHLDHCIKPEDIDLALTLPFDSIMVDASTLDEEANICHCKNVVDRARALNITIEAEMGRIEGGEDGLPTVDMKTIMTQPEKAELFVRRTGVHFLAPSFGNIHGGYPAGGAEECWDLERLAAIGKLVSGTTPLALHGTHPVSAELFRKTIACGVRKINLNRTVRDAYTSFVAENAGALELTVLMVRAVEVYARSIERMMDVLGSAGRY
;
A
#
# COMPACT_ATOMS: atom_id res chain seq x y z
N MET A 1 -16.67 8.63 -5.78
CA MET A 1 -15.84 8.35 -4.59
C MET A 1 -14.56 7.72 -5.14
N GLY A 2 -13.44 8.44 -5.08
CA GLY A 2 -12.22 8.08 -5.84
C GLY A 2 -11.61 6.76 -5.38
N GLU A 3 -11.24 5.93 -6.36
CA GLU A 3 -10.59 4.64 -6.15
C GLU A 3 -9.27 4.82 -5.40
N LYS A 4 -8.97 3.87 -4.51
CA LYS A 4 -7.83 3.91 -3.60
C LYS A 4 -6.80 2.87 -4.02
N CYS A 5 -5.54 3.25 -4.01
CA CYS A 5 -4.44 2.44 -4.51
C CYS A 5 -3.57 1.80 -3.40
N ARG A 6 -2.75 0.76 -3.67
CA ARG A 6 -1.93 0.03 -2.68
C ARG A 6 -0.46 -0.16 -3.09
N LEU A 7 0.50 0.08 -2.17
CA LEU A 7 1.71 -0.73 -1.84
C LEU A 7 2.90 0.09 -1.24
N LYS A 8 3.48 -0.36 -0.11
CA LYS A 8 4.55 0.34 0.65
C LYS A 8 5.94 0.32 0.00
N ARG A 9 6.36 -0.81 -0.61
CA ARG A 9 7.73 -0.98 -1.15
C ARG A 9 7.90 -0.35 -2.54
N SER A 10 6.85 -0.34 -3.37
CA SER A 10 6.85 0.33 -4.67
C SER A 10 6.85 1.85 -4.49
N ALA A 11 6.11 2.38 -3.52
CA ALA A 11 6.06 3.81 -3.20
C ALA A 11 7.41 4.38 -2.75
N ALA A 12 8.11 3.69 -1.85
CA ALA A 12 9.42 4.13 -1.39
C ALA A 12 10.47 4.06 -2.53
N ARG A 13 10.45 2.99 -3.34
CA ARG A 13 11.33 2.86 -4.51
C ARG A 13 11.07 3.97 -5.53
N PHE A 14 9.81 4.20 -5.90
CA PHE A 14 9.40 5.26 -6.81
C PHE A 14 9.90 6.64 -6.37
N ALA A 15 9.69 6.99 -5.10
CA ALA A 15 10.17 8.26 -4.56
C ALA A 15 11.69 8.35 -4.53
N THR A 16 12.37 7.24 -4.20
CA THR A 16 13.84 7.15 -4.24
C THR A 16 14.37 7.41 -5.65
N ASP A 17 13.80 6.74 -6.66
CA ASP A 17 14.25 6.84 -8.05
C ASP A 17 14.07 8.26 -8.61
N LEU A 18 12.94 8.91 -8.30
CA LEU A 18 12.69 10.31 -8.66
C LEU A 18 13.72 11.26 -8.03
N LEU A 19 14.00 11.12 -6.74
CA LEU A 19 14.97 11.96 -6.03
C LEU A 19 16.40 11.76 -6.53
N VAL A 20 16.79 10.52 -6.83
CA VAL A 20 18.08 10.20 -7.44
C VAL A 20 18.20 10.86 -8.81
N LYS A 21 17.16 10.79 -9.65
CA LYS A 21 17.13 11.48 -10.95
C LYS A 21 17.17 13.01 -10.81
N ALA A 22 16.65 13.56 -9.72
CA ALA A 22 16.76 14.97 -9.38
C ALA A 22 18.15 15.37 -8.82
N GLY A 23 19.09 14.42 -8.73
CA GLY A 23 20.48 14.67 -8.34
C GLY A 23 20.78 14.50 -6.85
N VAL A 24 19.79 14.07 -6.04
CA VAL A 24 19.97 13.75 -4.62
C VAL A 24 20.75 12.44 -4.49
N SER A 25 21.56 12.30 -3.44
CA SER A 25 22.30 11.04 -3.21
C SER A 25 21.33 9.87 -2.98
N THR A 26 21.74 8.64 -3.33
CA THR A 26 20.89 7.45 -3.15
C THR A 26 20.55 7.19 -1.68
N GLU A 27 21.47 7.49 -0.76
CA GLU A 27 21.24 7.35 0.69
C GLU A 27 20.18 8.34 1.17
N ASP A 28 20.35 9.62 0.82
CA ASP A 28 19.44 10.69 1.23
C ASP A 28 18.04 10.51 0.60
N SER A 29 18.00 10.03 -0.65
CA SER A 29 16.77 9.73 -1.37
C SER A 29 15.95 8.65 -0.66
N LYS A 30 16.61 7.60 -0.14
CA LYS A 30 15.95 6.55 0.65
C LYS A 30 15.40 7.10 1.96
N ILE A 31 16.18 7.91 2.69
CA ILE A 31 15.73 8.56 3.93
C ILE A 31 14.48 9.40 3.68
N MET A 32 14.50 10.23 2.63
CA MET A 32 13.36 11.05 2.25
C MET A 32 12.13 10.21 1.88
N ALA A 33 12.32 9.20 1.03
CA ALA A 33 11.24 8.30 0.61
C ALA A 33 10.58 7.59 1.80
N ASP A 34 11.39 7.08 2.74
CA ASP A 34 10.89 6.41 3.94
C ASP A 34 10.08 7.36 4.84
N CYS A 35 10.53 8.60 5.01
CA CYS A 35 9.79 9.62 5.77
C CYS A 35 8.43 9.94 5.13
N LEU A 36 8.40 10.14 3.80
CA LEU A 36 7.17 10.46 3.07
C LEU A 36 6.17 9.31 3.13
N VAL A 37 6.64 8.08 2.89
CA VAL A 37 5.81 6.88 2.98
C VAL A 37 5.36 6.61 4.41
N MET A 38 6.18 6.91 5.43
CA MET A 38 5.77 6.78 6.83
C MET A 38 4.62 7.73 7.17
N ALA A 39 4.67 8.99 6.72
CA ALA A 39 3.59 9.95 6.91
C ALA A 39 2.28 9.45 6.27
N ASP A 40 2.35 8.98 5.02
CA ASP A 40 1.20 8.39 4.33
C ASP A 40 0.67 7.13 5.05
N VAL A 41 1.53 6.22 5.49
CA VAL A 41 1.09 5.02 6.22
C VAL A 41 0.37 5.40 7.52
N ARG A 42 0.80 6.46 8.20
CA ARG A 42 0.18 6.94 9.45
C ARG A 42 -1.08 7.79 9.23
N GLY A 43 -1.45 8.07 7.98
CA GLY A 43 -2.61 8.93 7.65
C GLY A 43 -2.34 10.42 7.75
N VAL A 44 -1.06 10.83 7.79
CA VAL A 44 -0.63 12.23 7.79
C VAL A 44 -0.38 12.69 6.35
N ASP A 45 -1.42 12.55 5.52
CA ASP A 45 -1.37 12.68 4.05
C ASP A 45 -0.86 14.06 3.58
N THR A 46 -0.99 15.08 4.43
CA THR A 46 -0.48 16.43 4.15
C THR A 46 1.06 16.53 4.12
N HIS A 47 1.75 15.51 4.63
CA HIS A 47 3.22 15.45 4.73
C HIS A 47 3.82 14.21 4.03
N GLY A 48 3.02 13.45 3.28
CA GLY A 48 3.46 12.26 2.54
C GLY A 48 3.80 12.50 1.07
N LEU A 49 3.64 11.49 0.22
CA LEU A 49 4.14 11.49 -1.17
C LEU A 49 3.52 12.57 -2.07
N ALA A 50 2.32 13.05 -1.76
CA ALA A 50 1.71 14.18 -2.47
C ALA A 50 2.56 15.48 -2.42
N ARG A 51 3.57 15.54 -1.55
CA ARG A 51 4.54 16.66 -1.45
C ARG A 51 5.76 16.48 -2.35
N LEU A 52 6.02 15.28 -2.86
CA LEU A 52 7.24 14.93 -3.58
C LEU A 52 7.55 15.86 -4.76
N PRO A 53 6.59 16.22 -5.64
CA PRO A 53 6.88 17.14 -6.74
C PRO A 53 7.39 18.51 -6.29
N GLN A 54 6.94 18.99 -5.12
CA GLN A 54 7.41 20.26 -4.55
C GLN A 54 8.87 20.13 -4.10
N TYR A 55 9.29 18.98 -3.57
CA TYR A 55 10.68 18.75 -3.22
C TYR A 55 11.58 18.63 -4.46
N LEU A 56 11.09 17.96 -5.51
CA LEU A 56 11.78 17.85 -6.80
C LEU A 56 12.00 19.22 -7.46
N ASP A 57 10.99 20.11 -7.43
CA ASP A 57 11.13 21.49 -7.93
C ASP A 57 12.17 22.28 -7.12
N ARG A 58 12.14 22.14 -5.79
CA ARG A 58 13.05 22.87 -4.90
C ARG A 58 14.51 22.52 -5.10
N VAL A 59 14.84 21.24 -5.31
CA VAL A 59 16.22 20.83 -5.59
C VAL A 59 16.63 21.26 -7.00
N ARG A 60 15.76 21.14 -8.00
CA ARG A 60 16.04 21.58 -9.38
C ARG A 60 16.32 23.07 -9.49
N ASN A 61 15.60 23.88 -8.72
CA ASN A 61 15.78 25.32 -8.70
C ASN A 61 16.86 25.79 -7.72
N GLY A 62 17.67 24.88 -7.15
CA GLY A 62 18.76 25.20 -6.24
C GLY A 62 18.33 25.79 -4.90
N ARG A 63 17.04 25.75 -4.55
CA ARG A 63 16.52 26.23 -3.25
C ARG A 63 16.92 25.32 -2.09
N VAL A 64 17.25 24.07 -2.39
CA VAL A 64 17.77 23.06 -1.45
C VAL A 64 18.97 22.39 -2.10
N LYS A 65 20.03 22.15 -1.33
CA LYS A 65 21.24 21.48 -1.83
C LYS A 65 20.98 19.97 -1.96
N ALA A 66 21.18 19.43 -3.16
CA ALA A 66 20.96 18.01 -3.45
C ALA A 66 21.94 17.08 -2.73
N LYS A 67 23.16 17.57 -2.50
CA LYS A 67 24.29 16.86 -1.87
C LYS A 67 24.90 17.77 -0.79
N PRO A 68 24.23 17.92 0.35
CA PRO A 68 24.72 18.73 1.46
C PRO A 68 25.92 18.07 2.16
N GLU A 69 26.83 18.89 2.67
CA GLU A 69 27.97 18.49 3.48
C GLU A 69 27.69 18.84 4.95
N PHE A 70 27.16 17.87 5.69
CA PHE A 70 26.80 18.10 7.09
C PHE A 70 28.02 18.29 7.96
N LYS A 71 27.99 19.32 8.82
CA LYS A 71 29.04 19.55 9.81
C LYS A 71 28.50 19.40 11.22
N LEU A 72 28.93 18.33 11.89
CA LEU A 72 28.64 18.13 13.30
C LEU A 72 29.75 18.75 14.17
N THR A 73 29.37 19.58 15.12
CA THR A 73 30.26 20.17 16.13
C THR A 73 29.83 19.71 17.51
N GLU A 74 30.67 18.96 18.19
CA GLU A 74 30.44 18.60 19.58
C GLU A 74 30.55 19.85 20.47
N LYS A 75 29.55 20.05 21.35
CA LYS A 75 29.53 21.13 22.34
C LYS A 75 29.88 20.61 23.73
N THR A 76 29.32 19.45 24.05
CA THR A 76 29.64 18.63 25.24
C THR A 76 29.44 17.16 24.87
N PRO A 77 29.85 16.19 25.70
CA PRO A 77 29.60 14.78 25.41
C PRO A 77 28.12 14.44 25.16
N ALA A 78 27.19 15.13 25.83
CA ALA A 78 25.75 14.94 25.67
C ALA A 78 25.10 15.86 24.61
N VAL A 79 25.81 16.88 24.09
CA VAL A 79 25.21 17.92 23.24
C VAL A 79 26.07 18.20 22.01
N ALA A 80 25.44 18.21 20.84
CA ALA A 80 26.08 18.63 19.59
C ALA A 80 25.24 19.66 18.81
N HIS A 81 25.89 20.31 17.86
CA HIS A 81 25.28 21.22 16.91
C HIS A 81 25.59 20.74 15.49
N MET A 82 24.58 20.69 14.62
CA MET A 82 24.72 20.24 13.23
C MET A 82 24.36 21.38 12.27
N ASP A 83 25.29 21.72 11.38
CA ASP A 83 24.99 22.53 10.21
C ASP A 83 24.41 21.62 9.11
N GLY A 84 23.19 21.93 8.67
CA GLY A 84 22.45 21.20 7.65
C GLY A 84 22.87 21.50 6.21
N ASP A 85 23.71 22.52 5.98
CA ASP A 85 24.22 22.94 4.66
C ASP A 85 23.13 23.08 3.58
N ASN A 86 22.00 23.68 4.00
CA ASN A 86 20.79 23.86 3.20
C ASN A 86 20.25 22.55 2.57
N GLY A 87 20.50 21.41 3.22
CA GLY A 87 19.99 20.11 2.81
C GLY A 87 18.50 19.94 3.05
N PHE A 88 17.94 18.83 2.55
CA PHE A 88 16.56 18.45 2.84
C PHE A 88 16.38 18.15 4.32
N GLY A 89 15.37 18.77 4.95
CA GLY A 89 15.11 18.62 6.38
C GLY A 89 14.92 17.17 6.82
N PHE A 90 14.36 16.33 5.95
CA PHE A 90 14.22 14.89 6.18
C PHE A 90 15.55 14.21 6.54
N VAL A 91 16.60 14.53 5.77
CA VAL A 91 17.93 13.96 5.90
C VAL A 91 18.62 14.54 7.13
N VAL A 92 18.62 15.87 7.25
CA VAL A 92 19.30 16.57 8.35
C VAL A 92 18.72 16.12 9.69
N ALA A 93 17.39 16.06 9.81
CA ALA A 93 16.70 15.65 11.02
C ALA A 93 16.94 14.18 11.39
N THR A 94 16.93 13.27 10.39
CA THR A 94 17.21 11.83 10.63
C THR A 94 18.63 11.63 11.16
N LYS A 95 19.61 12.32 10.58
CA LYS A 95 21.02 12.26 11.01
C LYS A 95 21.21 12.93 12.38
N ALA A 96 20.56 14.07 12.63
CA ALA A 96 20.61 14.76 13.92
C ALA A 96 20.00 13.94 15.06
N MET A 97 18.83 13.31 14.85
CA MET A 97 18.23 12.42 15.84
C MET A 97 19.08 11.16 16.07
N THR A 98 19.70 10.60 15.02
CA THR A 98 20.65 9.48 15.17
C THR A 98 21.78 9.85 16.13
N GLU A 99 22.33 11.06 16.00
CA GLU A 99 23.39 11.54 16.87
C GLU A 99 22.89 11.85 18.29
N ALA A 100 21.67 12.36 18.44
CA ALA A 100 21.05 12.53 19.75
C ALA A 100 20.87 11.18 20.47
N ILE A 101 20.40 10.16 19.75
CA ILE A 101 20.25 8.80 20.30
C ILE A 101 21.61 8.24 20.70
N LYS A 102 22.64 8.31 19.85
CA LYS A 102 23.99 7.82 20.16
C LYS A 102 24.57 8.45 21.43
N ARG A 103 24.33 9.75 21.64
CA ARG A 103 24.75 10.47 22.85
C ARG A 103 23.95 10.04 24.07
N ALA A 104 22.63 9.88 23.91
CA ALA A 104 21.77 9.37 24.96
C ALA A 104 22.20 7.95 25.37
N GLU A 105 22.53 7.06 24.43
CA GLU A 105 23.05 5.69 24.68
C GLU A 105 24.22 5.70 25.68
N SER A 106 25.13 6.67 25.52
CA SER A 106 26.36 6.77 26.31
C SER A 106 26.18 7.58 27.61
N TYR A 107 25.38 8.64 27.59
CA TYR A 107 25.34 9.65 28.66
C TYR A 107 23.95 9.80 29.31
N GLY A 108 22.99 8.97 28.94
CA GLY A 108 21.61 9.03 29.42
C GLY A 108 20.74 10.01 28.64
N ILE A 109 21.27 11.19 28.31
CA ILE A 109 20.56 12.23 27.56
C ILE A 109 21.44 12.68 26.39
N GLY A 110 20.83 12.87 25.23
CA GLY A 110 21.46 13.44 24.06
C GLY A 110 20.63 14.55 23.46
N MET A 111 21.26 15.66 23.09
CA MET A 111 20.61 16.79 22.43
C MET A 111 21.40 17.25 21.21
N VAL A 112 20.71 17.45 20.10
CA VAL A 112 21.29 17.99 18.86
C VAL A 112 20.46 19.16 18.36
N THR A 113 21.10 20.32 18.22
CA THR A 113 20.50 21.50 17.56
C THR A 113 20.95 21.56 16.10
N VAL A 114 20.10 22.10 15.24
CA VAL A 114 20.34 22.16 13.80
C VAL A 114 20.03 23.54 13.25
N ASN A 115 20.92 24.10 12.44
CA ASN A 115 20.65 25.27 11.58
C ASN A 115 20.86 24.92 10.10
N HIS A 116 20.56 25.86 9.20
CA HIS A 116 20.65 25.70 7.75
C HIS A 116 19.93 24.44 7.23
N SER A 117 18.76 24.14 7.77
CA SER A 117 17.90 23.05 7.29
C SER A 117 16.69 23.57 6.52
N ASN A 118 15.87 22.65 6.02
CA ASN A 118 14.58 22.89 5.38
C ASN A 118 13.45 22.11 6.07
N HIS A 119 12.25 22.16 5.47
CA HIS A 119 11.08 21.37 5.89
C HIS A 119 11.41 19.87 6.02
N PHE A 120 10.99 19.27 7.13
CA PHE A 120 11.37 17.90 7.49
C PHE A 120 10.20 16.88 7.47
N GLY A 121 9.00 17.27 7.01
CA GLY A 121 7.85 16.38 7.01
C GLY A 121 7.17 16.27 8.37
N MET A 122 6.72 15.06 8.70
CA MET A 122 6.02 14.72 9.94
C MET A 122 7.02 14.54 11.08
N ALA A 123 6.89 15.32 12.16
CA ALA A 123 7.85 15.32 13.27
C ALA A 123 7.86 13.99 14.05
N ALA A 124 6.73 13.28 14.10
CA ALA A 124 6.64 11.94 14.68
C ALA A 124 7.66 10.96 14.09
N THR A 125 8.14 11.16 12.87
CA THR A 125 9.19 10.33 12.25
C THR A 125 10.43 10.22 13.13
N TYR A 126 10.88 11.35 13.68
CA TYR A 126 12.09 11.43 14.49
C TYR A 126 11.85 10.97 15.93
N VAL A 127 10.63 11.18 16.44
CA VAL A 127 10.20 10.59 17.71
C VAL A 127 10.27 9.07 17.62
N ILE A 128 9.67 8.48 16.57
CA ILE A 128 9.66 7.03 16.34
C ILE A 128 11.09 6.46 16.27
N GLN A 129 12.01 7.17 15.61
CA GLN A 129 13.42 6.76 15.55
C GLN A 129 14.06 6.58 16.93
N ALA A 130 13.73 7.43 17.90
CA ALA A 130 14.18 7.30 19.28
C ALA A 130 13.40 6.21 20.06
N LEU A 131 12.09 6.07 19.81
CA LEU A 131 11.26 5.03 20.43
C LEU A 131 11.73 3.62 20.06
N GLU A 132 12.20 3.42 18.82
CA GLU A 132 12.79 2.15 18.36
C GLU A 132 14.06 1.75 19.12
N LYS A 133 14.65 2.68 19.88
CA LYS A 133 15.80 2.49 20.76
C LYS A 133 15.42 2.55 22.24
N ASP A 134 14.13 2.41 22.55
CA ASP A 134 13.58 2.47 23.91
C ASP A 134 13.85 3.80 24.64
N MET A 135 13.95 4.90 23.88
CA MET A 135 14.20 6.24 24.41
C MET A 135 12.95 7.11 24.37
N ILE A 136 12.84 8.04 25.31
CA ILE A 136 11.90 9.16 25.25
C ILE A 136 12.47 10.21 24.29
N SER A 137 11.62 10.93 23.57
CA SER A 137 12.07 11.98 22.67
C SER A 137 11.21 13.24 22.69
N LEU A 138 11.86 14.38 22.50
CA LEU A 138 11.25 15.69 22.22
C LEU A 138 11.85 16.27 20.94
N VAL A 139 11.00 16.81 20.08
CA VAL A 139 11.38 17.34 18.77
C VAL A 139 10.78 18.72 18.58
N PHE A 140 11.64 19.68 18.24
CA PHE A 140 11.29 21.07 17.98
C PHE A 140 11.73 21.48 16.58
N THR A 141 10.88 22.24 15.88
CA THR A 141 11.19 22.90 14.61
C THR A 141 10.39 24.20 14.47
N ASN A 142 10.83 25.11 13.59
CA ASN A 142 10.13 26.34 13.27
C ASN A 142 9.75 26.39 11.77
N SER A 143 8.92 27.37 11.39
CA SER A 143 8.45 27.53 10.02
C SER A 143 8.14 28.98 9.69
N ALA A 144 7.98 29.28 8.40
CA ALA A 144 7.45 30.55 7.93
C ALA A 144 6.18 30.98 8.68
N LYS A 145 6.05 32.30 8.87
CA LYS A 145 5.00 32.95 9.66
C LYS A 145 3.59 32.67 9.11
N GLN A 146 2.72 32.16 9.97
CA GLN A 146 1.33 31.79 9.64
C GLN A 146 0.33 32.10 10.77
N MET A 147 0.82 32.51 11.93
CA MET A 147 0.03 32.75 13.13
C MET A 147 0.52 33.99 13.87
N PRO A 148 -0.38 34.84 14.40
CA PRO A 148 0.01 35.94 15.27
C PRO A 148 0.33 35.42 16.68
N PRO A 149 1.23 36.09 17.42
CA PRO A 149 1.24 35.98 18.87
C PRO A 149 -0.13 36.35 19.42
N PHE A 150 -0.56 35.71 20.50
CA PHE A 150 -1.88 35.99 21.08
C PHE A 150 -2.04 37.47 21.42
N GLY A 151 -3.14 38.09 20.97
CA GLY A 151 -3.39 39.53 21.08
C GLY A 151 -2.79 40.37 19.94
N GLY A 152 -1.94 39.78 19.08
CA GLY A 152 -1.42 40.40 17.87
C GLY A 152 -2.32 40.21 16.66
N LYS A 153 -2.16 41.08 15.66
CA LYS A 153 -2.86 41.00 14.36
C LYS A 153 -1.99 40.39 13.25
N GLU A 154 -0.68 40.60 13.32
CA GLU A 154 0.24 40.20 12.25
C GLU A 154 0.82 38.82 12.48
N ASN A 155 0.97 38.05 11.40
CA ASN A 155 1.67 36.77 11.43
C ASN A 155 3.13 37.00 11.79
N LEU A 156 3.58 36.36 12.86
CA LEU A 156 4.98 36.33 13.28
C LEU A 156 5.46 34.89 13.47
N LEU A 157 4.61 34.05 14.04
CA LEU A 157 4.94 32.71 14.48
C LEU A 157 4.64 31.67 13.40
N GLY A 158 5.47 30.64 13.36
CA GLY A 158 5.19 29.43 12.59
C GLY A 158 4.11 28.56 13.21
N ILE A 159 3.67 27.56 12.46
CA ILE A 159 2.76 26.50 12.94
C ILE A 159 3.44 25.13 12.91
N SER A 160 4.77 25.11 12.91
CA SER A 160 5.57 23.91 13.00
C SER A 160 5.19 23.06 14.21
N PRO A 161 5.19 21.72 14.06
CA PRO A 161 4.72 20.85 15.12
C PRO A 161 5.71 20.76 16.28
N PHE A 162 5.15 20.71 17.49
CA PHE A 162 5.83 20.12 18.63
C PHE A 162 5.55 18.62 18.63
N ALA A 163 6.60 17.80 18.73
CA ALA A 163 6.43 16.36 18.86
C ALA A 163 7.17 15.79 20.07
N ALA A 164 6.56 14.80 20.70
CA ALA A 164 7.09 14.11 21.85
C ALA A 164 6.66 12.64 21.82
N GLY A 165 7.46 11.75 22.41
CA GLY A 165 7.04 10.37 22.57
C GLY A 165 7.77 9.60 23.66
N ALA A 166 7.15 8.51 24.08
CA ALA A 166 7.70 7.57 25.06
C ALA A 166 7.31 6.12 24.72
N PRO A 167 8.21 5.15 24.91
CA PRO A 167 7.95 3.75 24.57
C PRO A 167 7.04 3.08 25.61
N SER A 168 6.17 2.19 25.14
CA SER A 168 5.33 1.29 25.96
C SER A 168 5.85 -0.15 25.86
N ARG A 169 5.31 -1.11 26.63
CA ARG A 169 5.74 -2.52 26.58
C ARG A 169 4.84 -3.31 25.64
N THR A 170 3.53 -3.32 25.89
CA THR A 170 2.54 -4.00 25.03
C THR A 170 1.50 -3.06 24.46
N GLU A 171 1.26 -1.93 25.11
CA GLU A 171 0.32 -0.92 24.62
C GLU A 171 0.92 -0.09 23.49
N VAL A 172 0.07 0.70 22.82
CA VAL A 172 0.54 1.70 21.85
C VAL A 172 1.52 2.68 22.51
N PRO A 173 2.65 3.04 21.86
CA PRO A 173 3.54 4.05 22.40
C PRO A 173 2.85 5.42 22.43
N TYR A 174 3.23 6.25 23.41
CA TYR A 174 2.83 7.66 23.41
C TYR A 174 3.54 8.39 22.28
N ILE A 175 2.78 8.97 21.35
CA ILE A 175 3.29 9.87 20.31
C ILE A 175 2.36 11.06 20.19
N LEU A 176 2.85 12.23 20.60
CA LEU A 176 2.22 13.50 20.32
C LEU A 176 2.92 14.15 19.13
N ASP A 177 2.18 14.56 18.12
CA ASP A 177 2.67 15.36 16.98
C ASP A 177 1.57 16.37 16.63
N MET A 178 1.76 17.62 17.07
CA MET A 178 0.71 18.64 17.00
C MET A 178 1.25 20.00 16.58
N ALA A 179 0.50 20.66 15.69
CA ALA A 179 0.69 22.08 15.42
C ALA A 179 0.19 22.91 16.62
N PRO A 180 0.81 24.07 16.93
CA PRO A 180 0.33 24.99 17.96
C PRO A 180 -0.91 25.80 17.53
N SER A 181 -1.45 25.54 16.33
CA SER A 181 -2.69 26.12 15.84
C SER A 181 -3.89 25.20 16.06
N VAL A 182 -5.09 25.77 16.17
CA VAL A 182 -6.36 25.02 16.31
C VAL A 182 -6.55 24.02 15.18
N VAL A 183 -6.12 24.40 13.97
CA VAL A 183 -6.25 23.57 12.77
C VAL A 183 -5.04 23.77 11.87
N ALA A 184 -4.72 22.79 11.03
CA ALA A 184 -3.74 22.94 9.96
C ALA A 184 -4.31 23.75 8.79
N LYS A 185 -3.50 24.63 8.17
CA LYS A 185 -3.88 25.46 7.01
C LYS A 185 -4.40 24.63 5.81
N GLY A 186 -3.95 23.37 5.69
CA GLY A 186 -4.45 22.44 4.67
C GLY A 186 -5.95 22.14 4.78
N LYS A 187 -6.52 22.07 6.00
CA LYS A 187 -7.96 21.84 6.19
C LYS A 187 -8.79 23.05 5.73
N ILE A 188 -8.29 24.27 5.93
CA ILE A 188 -8.91 25.50 5.41
C ILE A 188 -8.86 25.54 3.88
N ARG A 189 -7.71 25.21 3.26
CA ARG A 189 -7.60 25.09 1.79
C ARG A 189 -8.57 24.07 1.21
N ARG A 190 -8.85 22.99 1.94
CA ARG A 190 -9.84 21.98 1.51
C ARG A 190 -11.26 22.53 1.58
N ALA A 191 -11.64 23.20 2.67
CA ALA A 191 -12.94 23.85 2.80
C ALA A 191 -13.17 24.91 1.70
N ALA A 192 -12.17 25.76 1.46
CA ALA A 192 -12.20 26.78 0.41
C ALA A 192 -12.43 26.19 -0.99
N ARG A 193 -11.72 25.10 -1.34
CA ARG A 193 -11.92 24.38 -2.62
C ARG A 193 -13.32 23.78 -2.76
N ARG A 194 -14.01 23.52 -1.66
CA ARG A 194 -15.37 22.96 -1.64
C ARG A 194 -16.46 24.02 -1.48
N GLY A 195 -16.09 25.29 -1.30
CA GLY A 195 -17.04 26.35 -0.95
C GLY A 195 -17.70 26.14 0.41
N GLU A 196 -17.09 25.36 1.30
CA GLU A 196 -17.61 25.05 2.64
C GLU A 196 -17.12 26.10 3.66
N PRO A 197 -17.97 26.52 4.62
CA PRO A 197 -17.50 27.33 5.74
C PRO A 197 -16.57 26.53 6.65
N ILE A 198 -15.66 27.23 7.36
CA ILE A 198 -14.85 26.65 8.43
C ILE A 198 -15.51 26.90 9.79
N PRO A 199 -15.31 26.01 10.78
CA PRO A 199 -15.76 26.25 12.14
C PRO A 199 -15.19 27.54 12.73
N GLU A 200 -15.98 28.17 13.61
CA GLU A 200 -15.57 29.37 14.32
C GLU A 200 -14.30 29.10 15.16
N GLY A 201 -13.43 30.12 15.25
CA GLY A 201 -12.19 30.05 16.02
C GLY A 201 -11.03 29.32 15.34
N TRP A 202 -11.18 28.86 14.09
CA TRP A 202 -10.08 28.23 13.35
C TRP A 202 -9.04 29.22 12.82
N ALA A 203 -9.49 30.41 12.41
CA ALA A 203 -8.66 31.40 11.73
C ALA A 203 -9.21 32.83 11.89
N PHE A 204 -8.36 33.79 11.58
CA PHE A 204 -8.69 35.20 11.47
C PHE A 204 -8.56 35.66 10.02
N GLY A 205 -9.34 36.67 9.63
CA GLY A 205 -9.18 37.38 8.36
C GLY A 205 -7.96 38.31 8.36
N PRO A 206 -7.66 38.95 7.22
CA PRO A 206 -6.56 39.91 7.11
C PRO A 206 -6.66 41.11 8.07
N ASP A 207 -7.88 41.43 8.52
CA ASP A 207 -8.13 42.51 9.47
C ASP A 207 -7.89 42.10 10.94
N GLY A 208 -7.61 40.82 11.20
CA GLY A 208 -7.40 40.24 12.52
C GLY A 208 -8.68 39.75 13.21
N LYS A 209 -9.85 39.84 12.56
CA LYS A 209 -11.12 39.37 13.14
C LYS A 209 -11.35 37.88 12.86
N PRO A 210 -12.00 37.14 13.78
CA PRO A 210 -12.39 35.75 13.51
C PRO A 210 -13.22 35.64 12.23
N THR A 211 -13.03 34.56 11.47
CA THR A 211 -13.80 34.31 10.25
C THR A 211 -14.17 32.84 10.11
N THR A 212 -15.35 32.59 9.54
CA THR A 212 -15.83 31.27 9.12
C THR A 212 -15.76 31.10 7.59
N ASP A 213 -15.37 32.14 6.85
CA ASP A 213 -15.15 32.06 5.42
C ASP A 213 -13.75 31.51 5.13
N ALA A 214 -13.69 30.35 4.49
CA ALA A 214 -12.44 29.66 4.18
C ALA A 214 -11.54 30.47 3.23
N ASN A 215 -12.09 31.21 2.26
CA ASN A 215 -11.32 32.01 1.31
C ASN A 215 -10.73 33.26 1.99
N VAL A 216 -11.49 33.88 2.89
CA VAL A 216 -10.99 34.99 3.72
C VAL A 216 -9.87 34.49 4.64
N ALA A 217 -10.05 33.33 5.29
CA ALA A 217 -9.06 32.73 6.17
C ALA A 217 -7.74 32.38 5.47
N LEU A 218 -7.75 31.99 4.19
CA LEU A 218 -6.52 31.68 3.44
C LEU A 218 -5.57 32.88 3.30
N ASN A 219 -6.14 34.08 3.27
CA ASN A 219 -5.42 35.35 3.19
C ASN A 219 -5.16 35.98 4.56
N GLY A 220 -5.68 35.39 5.64
CA GLY A 220 -5.47 35.85 7.01
C GLY A 220 -4.49 34.97 7.78
N SER A 221 -4.84 34.62 9.02
CA SER A 221 -3.95 33.93 9.95
C SER A 221 -4.61 32.76 10.68
N MET A 222 -3.79 31.80 11.10
CA MET A 222 -4.26 30.65 11.86
C MET A 222 -4.47 31.04 13.33
N ALA A 223 -5.48 30.49 13.99
CA ALA A 223 -5.69 30.72 15.42
C ALA A 223 -4.81 29.80 16.29
N PRO A 224 -4.18 30.31 17.36
CA PRO A 224 -3.42 29.48 18.30
C PRO A 224 -4.33 28.60 19.16
N ILE A 225 -3.95 27.33 19.36
CA ILE A 225 -4.72 26.39 20.19
C ILE A 225 -4.78 26.89 21.65
N GLY A 226 -5.98 27.00 22.20
CA GLY A 226 -6.16 27.52 23.55
C GLY A 226 -5.63 28.96 23.73
N GLY A 227 -5.64 29.77 22.66
CA GLY A 227 -5.28 31.19 22.70
C GLY A 227 -3.83 31.43 23.15
N PRO A 228 -3.58 32.06 24.30
CA PRO A 228 -2.24 32.36 24.76
C PRO A 228 -1.35 31.12 24.96
N LYS A 229 -1.94 29.94 25.21
CA LYS A 229 -1.19 28.69 25.41
C LYS A 229 -0.51 28.21 24.13
N GLY A 230 -1.25 28.11 23.03
CA GLY A 230 -0.70 27.75 21.71
C GLY A 230 0.28 28.78 21.19
N SER A 231 0.01 30.07 21.45
CA SER A 231 0.97 31.14 21.15
C SER A 231 2.27 30.98 21.93
N GLY A 232 2.20 30.71 23.24
CA GLY A 232 3.37 30.48 24.07
C GLY A 232 4.16 29.23 23.62
N LEU A 233 3.46 28.16 23.24
CA LEU A 233 4.09 26.97 22.68
C LEU A 233 4.83 27.30 21.37
N ALA A 234 4.21 28.04 20.45
CA ALA A 234 4.85 28.44 19.20
C ALA A 234 6.09 29.34 19.41
N ILE A 235 6.07 30.19 20.44
CA ILE A 235 7.27 30.96 20.84
C ILE A 235 8.36 30.03 21.36
N LEU A 236 8.01 29.06 22.20
CA LEU A 236 8.97 28.04 22.66
C LEU A 236 9.58 27.26 21.49
N MET A 237 8.77 26.90 20.48
CA MET A 237 9.28 26.25 19.27
C MET A 237 10.37 27.10 18.61
N ASP A 238 10.11 28.39 18.41
CA ASP A 238 11.06 29.30 17.76
C ASP A 238 12.31 29.58 18.62
N ILE A 239 12.17 29.57 19.95
CA ILE A 239 13.31 29.62 20.88
C ILE A 239 14.18 28.38 20.71
N MET A 240 13.58 27.19 20.79
CA MET A 240 14.32 25.92 20.80
C MET A 240 14.94 25.59 19.45
N SER A 241 14.27 25.95 18.36
CA SER A 241 14.68 25.55 17.02
C SER A 241 15.25 26.69 16.19
N GLY A 242 15.00 27.95 16.52
CA GLY A 242 15.55 29.13 15.83
C GLY A 242 16.66 29.79 16.64
N VAL A 243 16.28 30.41 17.77
CA VAL A 243 17.20 31.18 18.62
C VAL A 243 18.35 30.31 19.16
N LEU A 244 18.02 29.16 19.76
CA LEU A 244 19.00 28.26 20.37
C LEU A 244 19.91 27.59 19.34
N SER A 245 19.37 27.25 18.16
CA SER A 245 20.13 26.57 17.11
C SER A 245 20.98 27.53 16.29
N GLY A 246 20.74 28.85 16.35
CA GLY A 246 21.36 29.82 15.47
C GLY A 246 20.80 29.79 14.03
N ALA A 247 19.58 29.28 13.85
CA ALA A 247 18.84 29.34 12.58
C ALA A 247 18.00 30.63 12.50
N ALA A 248 17.25 30.81 11.41
CA ALA A 248 16.32 31.94 11.29
C ALA A 248 15.19 31.80 12.32
N PHE A 249 14.74 32.94 12.86
CA PHE A 249 13.71 33.03 13.90
C PHE A 249 12.91 34.33 13.74
N GLY A 250 11.87 34.54 14.55
CA GLY A 250 11.17 35.83 14.62
C GLY A 250 10.48 36.24 13.30
N GLY A 251 10.08 35.26 12.48
CA GLY A 251 9.44 35.50 11.19
C GLY A 251 10.41 35.66 10.00
N GLU A 252 11.71 35.45 10.19
CA GLU A 252 12.72 35.53 9.12
C GLU A 252 12.77 34.29 8.21
N ILE A 253 12.13 33.18 8.61
CA ILE A 253 12.09 31.95 7.83
C ILE A 253 11.33 32.19 6.52
N GLY A 254 12.03 32.00 5.41
CA GLY A 254 11.49 32.18 4.07
C GLY A 254 10.33 31.22 3.77
N ASP A 255 9.36 31.69 2.97
CA ASP A 255 8.31 30.83 2.45
C ASP A 255 8.90 29.79 1.49
N GLN A 256 8.60 28.52 1.73
CA GLN A 256 9.16 27.38 1.00
C GLN A 256 8.87 27.37 -0.51
N TYR A 257 7.91 28.17 -0.98
CA TYR A 257 7.47 28.22 -2.37
C TYR A 257 7.87 29.50 -3.07
N LYS A 258 7.80 30.63 -2.36
CA LYS A 258 7.93 31.96 -2.95
C LYS A 258 9.31 32.56 -2.77
N ASP A 259 10.01 32.19 -1.71
CA ASP A 259 11.32 32.77 -1.40
C ASP A 259 12.43 32.00 -2.17
N PRO A 260 13.24 32.69 -3.00
CA PRO A 260 14.37 32.06 -3.67
C PRO A 260 15.55 31.78 -2.72
N ARG A 261 15.60 32.40 -1.53
CA ARG A 261 16.70 32.21 -0.57
C ARG A 261 16.57 30.86 0.15
N PRO A 262 17.69 30.29 0.64
CA PRO A 262 17.67 29.22 1.63
C PRO A 262 16.75 29.58 2.81
N GLN A 263 15.93 28.64 3.26
CA GLN A 263 14.95 28.93 4.31
C GLN A 263 15.59 29.14 5.68
N ASN A 264 16.74 28.50 5.93
CA ASN A 264 17.41 28.44 7.22
C ASN A 264 16.45 28.03 8.36
N VAL A 265 15.68 26.97 8.13
CA VAL A 265 14.86 26.34 9.19
C VAL A 265 15.82 25.70 10.18
N GLY A 266 15.51 25.81 11.47
CA GLY A 266 16.26 25.09 12.49
C GLY A 266 15.41 24.07 13.23
N HIS A 267 16.11 23.17 13.92
CA HIS A 267 15.54 22.04 14.65
C HIS A 267 16.26 21.82 15.98
N CYS A 268 15.59 21.17 16.93
CA CYS A 268 16.21 20.64 18.12
C CYS A 268 15.64 19.25 18.44
N PHE A 269 16.53 18.28 18.63
CA PHE A 269 16.19 16.88 18.90
C PHE A 269 16.77 16.48 20.25
N ILE A 270 15.92 15.90 21.10
CA ILE A 270 16.32 15.41 22.41
C ILE A 270 15.94 13.93 22.49
N ALA A 271 16.87 13.10 22.95
CA ALA A 271 16.67 11.70 23.29
C ALA A 271 17.06 11.47 24.75
N ILE A 272 16.23 10.72 25.49
CA ILE A 272 16.41 10.47 26.93
C ILE A 272 16.22 8.98 27.17
N LYS A 273 17.22 8.33 27.74
CA LYS A 273 17.10 6.94 28.18
C LYS A 273 16.28 6.86 29.47
N PRO A 274 15.26 5.99 29.54
CA PRO A 274 14.54 5.75 30.79
C PRO A 274 15.42 5.14 31.90
N ASP A 275 16.40 4.30 31.52
CA ASP A 275 17.22 3.50 32.44
C ASP A 275 18.13 4.29 33.38
N ILE A 276 18.30 5.60 33.16
CA ILE A 276 19.00 6.50 34.09
C ILE A 276 18.13 6.93 35.27
N PHE A 277 16.82 6.67 35.22
CA PHE A 277 15.86 7.00 36.29
C PHE A 277 15.23 5.74 36.90
N LEU A 278 14.77 4.81 36.07
CA LEU A 278 14.22 3.51 36.46
C LEU A 278 14.45 2.51 35.33
N THR A 279 14.46 1.22 35.63
CA THR A 279 14.70 0.19 34.59
C THR A 279 13.74 0.37 33.41
N THR A 280 14.22 0.15 32.18
CA THR A 280 13.40 0.28 30.95
C THR A 280 12.12 -0.57 31.02
N ALA A 281 12.20 -1.76 31.63
CA ALA A 281 11.06 -2.64 31.83
C ALA A 281 10.01 -2.03 32.78
N GLU A 282 10.43 -1.46 33.91
CA GLU A 282 9.52 -0.78 34.83
C GLU A 282 8.89 0.46 34.18
N PHE A 283 9.68 1.26 33.46
CA PHE A 283 9.18 2.41 32.72
C PHE A 283 8.08 2.02 31.73
N LYS A 284 8.35 1.06 30.86
CA LYS A 284 7.38 0.61 29.84
C LYS A 284 6.13 -0.02 30.47
N ALA A 285 6.26 -0.76 31.57
CA ALA A 285 5.11 -1.30 32.30
C ALA A 285 4.24 -0.19 32.91
N ARG A 286 4.85 0.90 33.41
CA ARG A 286 4.11 2.09 33.87
C ARG A 286 3.43 2.83 32.71
N MET A 287 4.05 2.86 31.54
CA MET A 287 3.43 3.42 30.33
C MET A 287 2.22 2.59 29.88
N ASP A 288 2.28 1.25 29.95
CA ASP A 288 1.10 0.40 29.71
C ASP A 288 -0.03 0.77 30.68
N ILE A 289 0.26 0.90 31.98
CA ILE A 289 -0.74 1.27 32.99
C ILE A 289 -1.37 2.63 32.67
N LEU A 290 -0.57 3.61 32.21
CA LEU A 290 -1.08 4.92 31.82
C LEU A 290 -2.04 4.82 30.62
N ALA A 291 -1.63 4.12 29.55
CA ALA A 291 -2.47 3.93 28.37
C ALA A 291 -3.78 3.21 28.71
N GLN A 292 -3.70 2.11 29.46
CA GLN A 292 -4.86 1.35 29.92
C GLN A 292 -5.83 2.19 30.75
N ARG A 293 -5.31 3.04 31.65
CA ARG A 293 -6.15 3.95 32.45
C ARG A 293 -6.85 4.98 31.58
N VAL A 294 -6.18 5.51 30.54
CA VAL A 294 -6.81 6.43 29.58
C VAL A 294 -7.95 5.72 28.83
N HIS A 295 -7.72 4.50 28.35
CA HIS A 295 -8.75 3.71 27.65
C HIS A 295 -9.93 3.31 28.54
N GLN A 296 -9.70 3.13 29.84
CA GLN A 296 -10.74 2.77 30.81
C GLN A 296 -11.63 3.96 31.22
N VAL A 297 -11.28 5.20 30.86
CA VAL A 297 -12.14 6.35 31.13
C VAL A 297 -13.43 6.20 30.30
N PRO A 298 -14.62 6.24 30.93
CA PRO A 298 -15.87 6.20 30.18
C PRO A 298 -15.94 7.36 29.17
N PRO A 299 -16.29 7.09 27.90
CA PRO A 299 -16.36 8.13 26.89
C PRO A 299 -17.48 9.13 27.24
N ALA A 300 -17.23 10.41 26.98
CA ALA A 300 -18.24 11.45 27.11
C ALA A 300 -19.34 11.30 26.02
N PRO A 301 -20.54 11.88 26.20
CA PRO A 301 -21.58 11.85 25.17
C PRO A 301 -21.07 12.32 23.80
N GLY A 302 -21.36 11.54 22.75
CA GLY A 302 -20.88 11.80 21.39
C GLY A 302 -19.54 11.14 21.04
N PHE A 303 -18.90 10.45 21.97
CA PHE A 303 -17.69 9.65 21.75
C PHE A 303 -17.96 8.18 22.02
N ASN A 304 -17.33 7.29 21.24
CA ASN A 304 -17.44 5.85 21.42
C ASN A 304 -16.33 5.27 22.31
N GLU A 305 -15.17 5.93 22.34
CA GLU A 305 -13.99 5.52 23.08
C GLU A 305 -13.08 6.72 23.35
N VAL A 306 -12.18 6.58 24.32
CA VAL A 306 -11.11 7.54 24.59
C VAL A 306 -9.81 6.98 24.05
N LEU A 307 -9.09 7.74 23.22
CA LEU A 307 -7.86 7.29 22.55
C LEU A 307 -6.61 7.85 23.21
N PHE A 308 -5.52 7.09 23.16
CA PHE A 308 -4.21 7.54 23.60
C PHE A 308 -3.48 8.32 22.48
N PRO A 309 -2.67 9.35 22.78
CA PRO A 309 -1.98 10.12 21.74
C PRO A 309 -1.07 9.24 20.87
N GLY A 310 -1.28 9.32 19.55
CA GLY A 310 -0.57 8.52 18.55
C GLY A 310 -1.29 7.22 18.15
N GLU A 311 -2.35 6.86 18.88
CA GLU A 311 -3.18 5.70 18.60
C GLU A 311 -3.99 5.80 17.30
N PRO A 312 -4.63 6.94 16.94
CA PRO A 312 -5.31 7.08 15.66
C PRO A 312 -4.37 6.74 14.48
N GLU A 313 -3.17 7.29 14.50
CA GLU A 313 -2.14 7.06 13.48
C GLU A 313 -1.57 5.64 13.55
N HIS A 314 -1.47 5.04 14.74
CA HIS A 314 -1.07 3.64 14.90
C HIS A 314 -2.09 2.69 14.25
N ARG A 315 -3.38 2.85 14.57
CA ARG A 315 -4.48 2.08 13.97
C ARG A 315 -4.52 2.27 12.45
N MET A 316 -4.38 3.50 11.98
CA MET A 316 -4.27 3.81 10.55
C MET A 316 -3.05 3.13 9.91
N SER A 317 -1.91 3.08 10.61
CA SER A 317 -0.71 2.42 10.09
C SER A 317 -0.89 0.92 9.93
N ILE A 318 -1.56 0.25 10.87
CA ILE A 318 -1.91 -1.17 10.75
C ILE A 318 -2.83 -1.36 9.54
N GLN A 319 -3.87 -0.53 9.44
CA GLN A 319 -4.83 -0.56 8.34
C GLN A 319 -4.13 -0.36 6.99
N ARG A 320 -3.42 0.75 6.77
CA ARG A 320 -2.78 1.08 5.48
C ARG A 320 -1.62 0.17 5.11
N ARG A 321 -0.97 -0.48 6.08
CA ARG A 321 0.00 -1.56 5.78
C ARG A 321 -0.67 -2.79 5.18
N LYS A 322 -1.86 -3.14 5.66
CA LYS A 322 -2.65 -4.27 5.15
C LYS A 322 -3.43 -3.91 3.87
N GLU A 323 -3.98 -2.71 3.83
CA GLU A 323 -4.95 -2.28 2.81
C GLU A 323 -4.36 -1.35 1.74
N GLY A 324 -3.12 -0.88 1.88
CA GLY A 324 -2.53 0.10 0.98
C GLY A 324 -2.81 1.56 1.37
N ILE A 325 -2.17 2.49 0.65
CA ILE A 325 -2.25 3.94 0.89
C ILE A 325 -3.21 4.57 -0.13
N PRO A 326 -4.33 5.13 0.31
CA PRO A 326 -5.28 5.73 -0.61
C PRO A 326 -4.72 7.01 -1.24
N TYR A 327 -4.65 7.05 -2.57
CA TYR A 327 -4.37 8.26 -3.35
C TYR A 327 -5.58 8.63 -4.20
N ALA A 328 -5.94 9.90 -4.24
CA ALA A 328 -6.98 10.43 -5.10
C ALA A 328 -6.50 10.56 -6.55
N GLU A 329 -7.43 10.66 -7.50
CA GLU A 329 -7.12 10.78 -8.94
C GLU A 329 -6.13 11.91 -9.27
N ALA A 330 -6.29 13.06 -8.62
CA ALA A 330 -5.39 14.18 -8.79
C ALA A 330 -3.95 13.88 -8.31
N GLU A 331 -3.80 13.06 -7.27
CA GLU A 331 -2.49 12.61 -6.77
C GLU A 331 -1.90 11.54 -7.69
N ARG A 332 -2.73 10.61 -8.20
CA ARG A 332 -2.32 9.61 -9.20
C ARG A 332 -1.75 10.29 -10.45
N LYS A 333 -2.49 11.23 -11.03
CA LYS A 333 -2.06 12.02 -12.19
C LYS A 333 -0.74 12.75 -11.91
N MET A 334 -0.64 13.38 -10.75
CA MET A 334 0.57 14.08 -10.32
C MET A 334 1.79 13.14 -10.25
N PHE A 335 1.62 11.89 -9.83
CA PHE A 335 2.69 10.91 -9.81
C PHE A 335 3.09 10.45 -11.22
N SER A 336 2.13 10.20 -12.12
CA SER A 336 2.42 9.88 -13.52
C SER A 336 3.17 11.01 -14.23
N GLU A 337 2.73 12.26 -14.06
CA GLU A 337 3.42 13.44 -14.62
C GLU A 337 4.86 13.56 -14.11
N ALA A 338 5.10 13.27 -12.82
CA ALA A 338 6.45 13.26 -12.25
C ALA A 338 7.30 12.09 -12.79
N ALA A 339 6.70 10.90 -12.96
CA ALA A 339 7.36 9.72 -13.52
C ALA A 339 7.86 10.00 -14.96
N GLU A 340 7.00 10.57 -15.79
CA GLU A 340 7.31 10.98 -17.16
C GLU A 340 8.43 12.03 -17.18
N GLN A 341 8.28 13.10 -16.39
CA GLN A 341 9.24 14.21 -16.34
C GLN A 341 10.67 13.76 -16.01
N PHE A 342 10.83 12.79 -15.12
CA PHE A 342 12.13 12.29 -14.68
C PHE A 342 12.54 10.98 -15.35
N SER A 343 11.75 10.48 -16.30
CA SER A 343 11.97 9.20 -17.00
C SER A 343 12.20 8.04 -16.01
N VAL A 344 11.33 7.95 -15.02
CA VAL A 344 11.26 6.87 -14.03
C VAL A 344 10.01 6.05 -14.31
N SER A 345 10.06 4.73 -14.09
CA SER A 345 8.88 3.87 -14.20
C SER A 345 7.76 4.38 -13.29
N GLU A 346 6.53 4.33 -13.79
CA GLU A 346 5.37 4.69 -12.97
C GLU A 346 5.31 3.84 -11.70
N ILE A 347 4.75 4.42 -10.64
CA ILE A 347 4.45 3.66 -9.44
C ILE A 347 3.38 2.63 -9.80
N PRO A 348 3.61 1.31 -9.62
CA PRO A 348 2.59 0.31 -9.87
C PRO A 348 1.46 0.54 -8.88
N LEU A 349 0.34 1.04 -9.39
CA LEU A 349 -0.84 1.36 -8.63
C LEU A 349 -1.78 0.14 -8.62
N SER A 350 -1.87 -0.58 -7.50
CA SER A 350 -2.87 -1.64 -7.34
C SER A 350 -4.26 -1.06 -7.09
N GLU A 351 -5.21 -1.33 -7.99
CA GLU A 351 -6.63 -0.98 -7.85
C GLU A 351 -7.45 -2.02 -7.07
N THR A 352 -6.80 -3.01 -6.45
CA THR A 352 -7.46 -4.22 -5.98
C THR A 352 -7.39 -4.40 -4.46
N PRO A 353 -8.56 -4.41 -3.78
CA PRO A 353 -8.69 -5.02 -2.48
C PRO A 353 -8.62 -6.54 -2.48
N LEU A 354 -7.84 -7.07 -1.54
CA LEU A 354 -7.66 -8.47 -1.09
C LEU A 354 -8.05 -9.58 -2.10
N SER A 355 -7.03 -10.29 -2.53
CA SER A 355 -7.04 -11.54 -3.29
C SER A 355 -7.98 -12.61 -2.71
N LEU A 356 -8.76 -13.25 -3.58
CA LEU A 356 -9.70 -14.33 -3.28
C LEU A 356 -9.02 -15.69 -3.27
N TYR A 357 -8.86 -16.31 -2.10
CA TYR A 357 -8.51 -17.73 -1.95
C TYR A 357 -8.99 -18.25 -0.59
N ASN A 358 -10.20 -17.86 -0.17
CA ASN A 358 -10.76 -18.13 1.16
C ASN A 358 -12.03 -18.98 1.08
N ASN A 359 -12.59 -19.30 2.25
CA ASN A 359 -13.81 -20.10 2.36
C ASN A 359 -15.02 -19.49 1.60
N ASP A 360 -15.11 -18.17 1.51
CA ASP A 360 -16.26 -17.50 0.88
C ASP A 360 -16.36 -17.82 -0.61
N GLY A 361 -15.21 -17.91 -1.31
CA GLY A 361 -15.15 -18.33 -2.71
C GLY A 361 -15.54 -19.80 -2.91
N VAL A 362 -15.10 -20.69 -2.01
CA VAL A 362 -15.49 -22.11 -2.00
C VAL A 362 -17.01 -22.24 -1.89
N MET A 363 -17.61 -21.52 -0.92
CA MET A 363 -19.05 -21.52 -0.71
C MET A 363 -19.81 -20.90 -1.89
N ALA A 364 -19.29 -19.83 -2.48
CA ALA A 364 -19.92 -19.16 -3.62
C ALA A 364 -19.96 -20.06 -4.86
N VAL A 365 -18.87 -20.75 -5.18
CA VAL A 365 -18.81 -21.70 -6.32
C VAL A 365 -19.80 -22.84 -6.12
N ILE A 366 -19.78 -23.49 -4.95
CA ILE A 366 -20.70 -24.61 -4.65
C ILE A 366 -22.15 -24.16 -4.75
N ARG A 367 -22.52 -23.04 -4.12
CA ARG A 367 -23.88 -22.50 -4.16
C ARG A 367 -24.33 -22.18 -5.59
N ALA A 368 -23.49 -21.49 -6.37
CA ALA A 368 -23.80 -21.16 -7.75
C ALA A 368 -24.00 -22.42 -8.60
N ALA A 369 -23.10 -23.40 -8.44
CA ALA A 369 -23.14 -24.68 -9.15
C ALA A 369 -24.41 -25.47 -8.85
N GLU A 370 -24.79 -25.58 -7.57
CA GLU A 370 -26.01 -26.26 -7.16
C GLU A 370 -27.28 -25.55 -7.66
N GLN A 371 -27.34 -24.22 -7.53
CA GLN A 371 -28.49 -23.42 -7.96
C GLN A 371 -28.68 -23.45 -9.48
N LYS A 372 -27.59 -23.32 -10.23
CA LYS A 372 -27.61 -23.36 -11.69
C LYS A 372 -27.62 -24.76 -12.24
N ARG A 373 -27.56 -25.77 -11.38
CA ARG A 373 -27.49 -27.15 -11.80
C ARG A 373 -26.36 -27.28 -12.85
N SER A 374 -25.13 -26.97 -12.45
CA SER A 374 -23.96 -26.92 -13.33
C SER A 374 -22.75 -27.55 -12.66
N ALA A 375 -21.91 -28.25 -13.41
CA ALA A 375 -20.62 -28.70 -12.89
C ALA A 375 -19.68 -27.51 -12.72
N ALA A 376 -18.80 -27.57 -11.72
CA ALA A 376 -17.84 -26.50 -11.47
C ALA A 376 -16.46 -27.07 -11.10
N ILE A 377 -15.44 -26.22 -11.24
CA ILE A 377 -14.09 -26.50 -10.77
C ILE A 377 -13.70 -25.37 -9.82
N ILE A 378 -13.34 -25.71 -8.59
CA ILE A 378 -12.73 -24.77 -7.65
C ILE A 378 -11.22 -24.78 -7.90
N GLN A 379 -10.67 -23.63 -8.22
CA GLN A 379 -9.25 -23.48 -8.53
C GLN A 379 -8.51 -22.88 -7.34
N LEU A 380 -7.44 -23.54 -6.92
CA LEU A 380 -6.46 -23.06 -5.96
C LEU A 380 -5.14 -22.77 -6.69
N PHE A 381 -4.25 -22.00 -6.07
CA PHE A 381 -2.91 -21.71 -6.58
C PHE A 381 -1.85 -22.18 -5.59
N PRO A 382 -0.57 -22.37 -5.99
CA PRO A 382 0.52 -22.67 -5.07
C PRO A 382 0.58 -21.74 -3.87
N TRP A 383 0.26 -20.45 -4.06
CA TRP A 383 0.13 -19.50 -2.96
C TRP A 383 -0.85 -19.98 -1.87
N THR A 384 -2.00 -20.56 -2.24
CA THR A 384 -2.98 -21.10 -1.28
C THR A 384 -2.37 -22.24 -0.46
N LEU A 385 -1.61 -23.13 -1.12
CA LEU A 385 -0.91 -24.22 -0.43
C LEU A 385 0.07 -23.69 0.61
N HIS A 386 0.88 -22.70 0.25
CA HIS A 386 1.89 -22.16 1.15
C HIS A 386 1.30 -21.29 2.27
N PHE A 387 0.22 -20.56 1.98
CA PHE A 387 -0.37 -19.62 2.92
C PHE A 387 -1.41 -20.26 3.85
N GLN A 388 -2.36 -21.02 3.30
CA GLN A 388 -3.43 -21.65 4.07
C GLN A 388 -3.06 -23.07 4.54
N GLY A 389 -2.10 -23.71 3.89
CA GLY A 389 -1.63 -25.03 4.24
C GLY A 389 -2.49 -26.18 3.67
N PRO A 390 -2.02 -27.42 3.85
CA PRO A 390 -2.66 -28.63 3.30
C PRO A 390 -4.05 -28.91 3.89
N GLU A 391 -4.30 -28.54 5.14
CA GLU A 391 -5.59 -28.78 5.80
C GLU A 391 -6.73 -27.96 5.17
N PHE A 392 -6.43 -26.74 4.72
CA PHE A 392 -7.40 -25.96 3.97
C PHE A 392 -7.75 -26.64 2.65
N VAL A 393 -6.78 -27.22 1.94
CA VAL A 393 -7.04 -27.99 0.71
C VAL A 393 -7.94 -29.18 0.98
N ARG A 394 -7.66 -29.96 2.04
CA ARG A 394 -8.54 -31.08 2.44
C ARG A 394 -9.96 -30.61 2.75
N TYR A 395 -10.10 -29.45 3.40
CA TYR A 395 -11.39 -28.82 3.63
C TYR A 395 -12.11 -28.48 2.32
N VAL A 396 -11.44 -27.82 1.37
CA VAL A 396 -12.01 -27.44 0.07
C VAL A 396 -12.48 -28.67 -0.69
N VAL A 397 -11.64 -29.71 -0.76
CA VAL A 397 -11.97 -30.98 -1.44
C VAL A 397 -13.17 -31.66 -0.78
N ALA A 398 -13.17 -31.78 0.54
CA ALA A 398 -14.30 -32.37 1.26
C ALA A 398 -15.59 -31.55 1.10
N ALA A 399 -15.52 -30.22 0.96
CA ALA A 399 -16.68 -29.38 0.67
C ALA A 399 -17.16 -29.59 -0.77
N ALA A 400 -16.26 -29.56 -1.74
CA ALA A 400 -16.56 -29.76 -3.16
C ALA A 400 -17.23 -31.11 -3.44
N HIS A 401 -16.65 -32.20 -2.91
CA HIS A 401 -17.16 -33.56 -3.12
C HIS A 401 -18.48 -33.85 -2.39
N ARG A 402 -18.90 -32.98 -1.45
CA ARG A 402 -20.22 -33.05 -0.79
C ARG A 402 -21.31 -32.26 -1.51
N ALA A 403 -20.96 -31.45 -2.51
CA ALA A 403 -21.93 -30.70 -3.28
C ALA A 403 -22.92 -31.65 -3.99
N SER A 404 -24.16 -31.20 -4.19
CA SER A 404 -25.17 -32.01 -4.89
C SER A 404 -24.92 -32.14 -6.40
N VAL A 405 -23.89 -31.46 -6.91
CA VAL A 405 -23.46 -31.44 -8.30
C VAL A 405 -21.95 -31.73 -8.36
N PRO A 406 -21.41 -32.24 -9.48
CA PRO A 406 -19.97 -32.44 -9.63
C PRO A 406 -19.21 -31.13 -9.46
N VAL A 407 -18.44 -31.04 -8.38
CA VAL A 407 -17.47 -29.95 -8.15
C VAL A 407 -16.11 -30.57 -7.93
N ALA A 408 -15.18 -30.31 -8.87
CA ALA A 408 -13.80 -30.76 -8.76
C ALA A 408 -12.92 -29.67 -8.13
N VAL A 409 -11.77 -30.05 -7.58
CA VAL A 409 -10.75 -29.14 -7.08
C VAL A 409 -9.48 -29.27 -7.92
N HIS A 410 -9.03 -28.12 -8.43
CA HIS A 410 -7.90 -28.00 -9.33
C HIS A 410 -6.82 -27.10 -8.72
N LEU A 411 -5.56 -27.48 -8.87
CA LEU A 411 -4.43 -26.62 -8.54
C LEU A 411 -3.84 -26.01 -9.82
N ASP A 412 -4.03 -24.71 -10.01
CA ASP A 412 -3.64 -23.96 -11.20
C ASP A 412 -2.17 -23.48 -11.11
N HIS A 413 -1.46 -23.42 -12.24
CA HIS A 413 -0.08 -22.90 -12.37
C HIS A 413 0.97 -23.45 -11.39
N CYS A 414 1.13 -24.77 -11.32
CA CYS A 414 2.29 -25.35 -10.65
C CYS A 414 3.54 -25.16 -11.52
N ILE A 415 4.30 -24.11 -11.22
CA ILE A 415 5.58 -23.80 -11.88
C ILE A 415 6.74 -24.58 -11.24
N LYS A 416 6.72 -24.72 -9.91
CA LYS A 416 7.82 -25.35 -9.18
C LYS A 416 7.60 -26.85 -8.98
N PRO A 417 8.65 -27.68 -9.15
CA PRO A 417 8.55 -29.12 -8.86
C PRO A 417 8.11 -29.44 -7.44
N GLU A 418 8.53 -28.65 -6.45
CA GLU A 418 8.15 -28.80 -5.04
C GLU A 418 6.63 -28.65 -4.80
N ASP A 419 5.96 -27.77 -5.56
CA ASP A 419 4.52 -27.57 -5.46
C ASP A 419 3.75 -28.74 -6.06
N ILE A 420 4.27 -29.31 -7.16
CA ILE A 420 3.74 -30.53 -7.78
C ILE A 420 3.87 -31.71 -6.82
N ASP A 421 5.05 -31.87 -6.22
CA ASP A 421 5.30 -32.96 -5.26
C ASP A 421 4.35 -32.88 -4.07
N LEU A 422 4.16 -31.69 -3.51
CA LEU A 422 3.20 -31.46 -2.44
C LEU A 422 1.76 -31.73 -2.90
N ALA A 423 1.37 -31.22 -4.06
CA ALA A 423 0.02 -31.37 -4.60
C ALA A 423 -0.36 -32.84 -4.82
N LEU A 424 0.58 -33.67 -5.28
CA LEU A 424 0.37 -35.12 -5.43
C LEU A 424 0.17 -35.85 -4.09
N THR A 425 0.50 -35.24 -2.94
CA THR A 425 0.18 -35.79 -1.61
C THR A 425 -1.18 -35.35 -1.07
N LEU A 426 -1.86 -34.45 -1.79
CA LEU A 426 -3.11 -33.83 -1.38
C LEU A 426 -4.25 -34.31 -2.29
N PRO A 427 -5.52 -34.26 -1.81
CA PRO A 427 -6.64 -34.88 -2.51
C PRO A 427 -7.18 -33.99 -3.65
N PHE A 428 -6.30 -33.42 -4.47
CA PHE A 428 -6.71 -32.69 -5.67
C PHE A 428 -7.28 -33.65 -6.72
N ASP A 429 -8.33 -33.21 -7.43
CA ASP A 429 -8.84 -33.95 -8.59
C ASP A 429 -7.98 -33.69 -9.83
N SER A 430 -7.34 -32.52 -9.89
CA SER A 430 -6.49 -32.12 -11.00
C SER A 430 -5.42 -31.09 -10.65
N ILE A 431 -4.34 -31.06 -11.42
CA ILE A 431 -3.21 -30.12 -11.28
C ILE A 431 -2.83 -29.60 -12.66
N MET A 432 -2.57 -28.31 -12.78
CA MET A 432 -1.95 -27.69 -13.94
C MET A 432 -0.45 -27.58 -13.74
N VAL A 433 0.31 -28.14 -14.68
CA VAL A 433 1.75 -28.00 -14.77
C VAL A 433 2.07 -26.86 -15.74
N ASP A 434 2.71 -25.81 -15.21
CA ASP A 434 3.20 -24.69 -16.01
C ASP A 434 4.72 -24.82 -16.14
N ALA A 435 5.14 -25.52 -17.20
CA ALA A 435 6.53 -25.67 -17.57
C ALA A 435 6.91 -24.76 -18.75
N SER A 436 6.17 -23.67 -18.96
CA SER A 436 6.33 -22.74 -20.09
C SER A 436 7.71 -22.06 -20.11
N THR A 437 8.41 -22.00 -18.97
CA THR A 437 9.77 -21.47 -18.88
C THR A 437 10.85 -22.41 -19.43
N LEU A 438 10.57 -23.71 -19.53
CA LEU A 438 11.49 -24.71 -20.07
C LEU A 438 11.53 -24.66 -21.61
N ASP A 439 12.59 -25.20 -22.20
CA ASP A 439 12.58 -25.48 -23.64
C ASP A 439 11.56 -26.58 -23.97
N GLU A 440 11.18 -26.69 -25.24
CA GLU A 440 10.09 -27.55 -25.70
C GLU A 440 10.27 -29.02 -25.31
N GLU A 441 11.48 -29.55 -25.43
CA GLU A 441 11.77 -30.95 -25.12
C GLU A 441 11.79 -31.20 -23.61
N ALA A 442 12.38 -30.27 -22.85
CA ALA A 442 12.37 -30.31 -21.39
C ALA A 442 10.94 -30.17 -20.81
N ASN A 443 10.09 -29.31 -21.39
CA ASN A 443 8.68 -29.17 -21.01
C ASN A 443 7.94 -30.50 -21.24
N ILE A 444 8.09 -31.12 -22.42
CA ILE A 444 7.47 -32.43 -22.71
C ILE A 444 7.93 -33.49 -21.71
N CYS A 445 9.24 -33.59 -21.44
CA CYS A 445 9.77 -34.57 -20.49
C CYS A 445 9.25 -34.33 -19.07
N HIS A 446 9.22 -33.08 -18.63
CA HIS A 446 8.72 -32.71 -17.31
C HIS A 446 7.22 -33.02 -17.17
N CYS A 447 6.39 -32.54 -18.10
CA CYS A 447 4.96 -32.79 -18.11
C CYS A 447 4.64 -34.29 -18.17
N LYS A 448 5.35 -35.06 -19.02
CA LYS A 448 5.18 -36.53 -19.09
C LYS A 448 5.47 -37.19 -17.74
N ASN A 449 6.57 -36.83 -17.09
CA ASN A 449 6.93 -37.39 -15.79
C ASN A 449 5.84 -37.10 -14.74
N VAL A 450 5.29 -35.89 -14.74
CA VAL A 450 4.19 -35.54 -13.82
C VAL A 450 2.92 -36.30 -14.15
N VAL A 451 2.55 -36.41 -15.42
CA VAL A 451 1.40 -37.21 -15.89
C VAL A 451 1.51 -38.67 -15.43
N ASP A 452 2.68 -39.29 -15.61
CA ASP A 452 2.88 -40.70 -15.25
C ASP A 452 2.76 -40.91 -13.73
N ARG A 453 3.25 -39.96 -12.90
CA ARG A 453 3.07 -39.97 -11.44
C ARG A 453 1.62 -39.73 -11.02
N ALA A 454 0.96 -38.76 -11.64
CA ALA A 454 -0.42 -38.37 -11.32
C ALA A 454 -1.45 -39.44 -11.71
N ARG A 455 -1.20 -40.20 -12.78
CA ARG A 455 -2.06 -41.31 -13.22
C ARG A 455 -2.22 -42.38 -12.14
N ALA A 456 -1.17 -42.68 -11.37
CA ALA A 456 -1.23 -43.64 -10.27
C ALA A 456 -2.12 -43.17 -9.10
N LEU A 457 -2.37 -41.87 -9.03
CA LEU A 457 -3.14 -41.21 -7.96
C LEU A 457 -4.55 -40.79 -8.43
N ASN A 458 -4.91 -41.11 -9.68
CA ASN A 458 -6.14 -40.66 -10.33
C ASN A 458 -6.28 -39.13 -10.36
N ILE A 459 -5.16 -38.42 -10.47
CA ILE A 459 -5.11 -36.95 -10.57
C ILE A 459 -4.96 -36.57 -12.04
N THR A 460 -5.87 -35.74 -12.52
CA THR A 460 -5.89 -35.26 -13.90
C THR A 460 -4.87 -34.13 -14.08
N ILE A 461 -4.12 -34.15 -15.17
CA ILE A 461 -3.10 -33.14 -15.47
C ILE A 461 -3.52 -32.22 -16.61
N GLU A 462 -3.54 -30.92 -16.33
CA GLU A 462 -3.51 -29.86 -17.33
C GLU A 462 -2.07 -29.41 -17.56
N ALA A 463 -1.73 -29.03 -18.78
CA ALA A 463 -0.42 -28.45 -19.06
C ALA A 463 -0.53 -27.19 -19.91
N GLU A 464 0.28 -26.19 -19.56
CA GLU A 464 0.42 -24.97 -20.36
C GLU A 464 1.42 -25.17 -21.49
N MET A 465 1.01 -24.74 -22.69
CA MET A 465 1.86 -24.77 -23.87
C MET A 465 1.91 -23.39 -24.52
N GLY A 466 3.12 -22.86 -24.69
CA GLY A 466 3.33 -21.46 -25.05
C GLY A 466 3.65 -20.63 -23.81
N ARG A 467 3.70 -19.30 -23.97
CA ARG A 467 3.87 -18.37 -22.84
C ARG A 467 2.77 -17.33 -22.90
N ILE A 468 1.98 -17.26 -21.84
CA ILE A 468 0.95 -16.22 -21.66
C ILE A 468 1.59 -15.07 -20.88
N GLU A 469 1.50 -13.85 -21.42
CA GLU A 469 2.06 -12.65 -20.77
C GLU A 469 1.18 -12.21 -19.60
N GLY A 470 1.77 -11.57 -18.60
CA GLY A 470 1.06 -10.81 -17.58
C GLY A 470 1.19 -11.37 -16.17
N GLY A 471 0.30 -10.93 -15.28
CA GLY A 471 0.32 -11.26 -13.87
C GLY A 471 -1.06 -11.66 -13.37
N GLU A 472 -1.15 -12.84 -12.78
CA GLU A 472 -2.31 -13.26 -12.01
C GLU A 472 -2.02 -13.13 -10.51
N ASP A 473 -3.07 -12.86 -9.76
CA ASP A 473 -3.01 -12.70 -8.31
C ASP A 473 -2.44 -13.97 -7.64
N GLY A 474 -1.35 -13.83 -6.88
CA GLY A 474 -0.66 -14.98 -6.26
C GLY A 474 0.38 -15.68 -7.14
N LEU A 475 0.57 -15.26 -8.40
CA LEU A 475 1.62 -15.75 -9.29
C LEU A 475 2.69 -14.67 -9.59
N PRO A 476 3.92 -15.07 -9.94
CA PRO A 476 4.94 -14.13 -10.41
C PRO A 476 4.49 -13.42 -11.70
N THR A 477 4.74 -12.11 -11.82
CA THR A 477 4.57 -11.41 -13.11
C THR A 477 5.71 -11.79 -14.05
N VAL A 478 5.37 -12.29 -15.24
CA VAL A 478 6.36 -12.70 -16.24
C VAL A 478 6.34 -11.71 -17.41
N ASP A 479 7.43 -10.95 -17.56
CA ASP A 479 7.65 -10.01 -18.68
C ASP A 479 8.50 -10.72 -19.74
N MET A 480 7.84 -11.40 -20.68
CA MET A 480 8.50 -12.06 -21.82
C MET A 480 7.63 -12.02 -23.07
N LYS A 481 8.28 -11.84 -24.23
CA LYS A 481 7.64 -11.89 -25.56
C LYS A 481 6.74 -13.13 -25.67
N THR A 482 5.44 -12.92 -25.91
CA THR A 482 4.41 -13.96 -26.04
C THR A 482 4.85 -15.03 -27.04
N ILE A 483 5.04 -16.26 -26.56
CA ILE A 483 5.27 -17.43 -27.42
C ILE A 483 3.91 -18.09 -27.64
N MET A 484 3.31 -17.80 -28.80
CA MET A 484 2.05 -18.43 -29.19
C MET A 484 2.25 -19.92 -29.49
N THR A 485 1.29 -20.74 -29.08
CA THR A 485 1.25 -22.17 -29.38
C THR A 485 1.12 -22.39 -30.89
N GLN A 486 1.97 -23.25 -31.44
CA GLN A 486 1.85 -23.67 -32.84
C GLN A 486 0.92 -24.88 -32.93
N PRO A 487 -0.11 -24.89 -33.80
CA PRO A 487 -1.07 -25.98 -33.88
C PRO A 487 -0.45 -27.38 -34.03
N GLU A 488 0.55 -27.53 -34.88
CA GLU A 488 1.21 -28.82 -35.16
C GLU A 488 2.01 -29.32 -33.96
N LYS A 489 2.58 -28.39 -33.18
CA LYS A 489 3.31 -28.72 -31.95
C LYS A 489 2.36 -29.14 -30.84
N ALA A 490 1.16 -28.57 -30.77
CA ALA A 490 0.16 -28.92 -29.77
C ALA A 490 -0.24 -30.40 -29.83
N GLU A 491 -0.47 -30.93 -31.03
CA GLU A 491 -0.77 -32.36 -31.23
C GLU A 491 0.39 -33.25 -30.77
N LEU A 492 1.62 -32.90 -31.17
CA LEU A 492 2.82 -33.62 -30.75
C LEU A 492 2.99 -33.60 -29.22
N PHE A 493 2.80 -32.43 -28.61
CA PHE A 493 2.91 -32.23 -27.17
C PHE A 493 1.90 -33.10 -26.41
N VAL A 494 0.62 -33.05 -26.80
CA VAL A 494 -0.44 -33.87 -26.22
C VAL A 494 -0.12 -35.35 -26.34
N ARG A 495 0.28 -35.82 -27.54
CA ARG A 495 0.61 -37.23 -27.78
C ARG A 495 1.78 -37.71 -26.92
N ARG A 496 2.81 -36.88 -26.76
CA ARG A 496 4.04 -37.25 -26.05
C ARG A 496 3.90 -37.16 -24.54
N THR A 497 3.11 -36.21 -24.04
CA THR A 497 2.92 -36.01 -22.60
C THR A 497 1.77 -36.84 -22.04
N GLY A 498 0.69 -37.04 -22.81
CA GLY A 498 -0.54 -37.66 -22.34
C GLY A 498 -1.35 -36.79 -21.38
N VAL A 499 -1.20 -35.47 -21.47
CA VAL A 499 -1.98 -34.50 -20.66
C VAL A 499 -3.47 -34.59 -20.97
N HIS A 500 -4.28 -34.31 -19.97
CA HIS A 500 -5.74 -34.47 -20.03
C HIS A 500 -6.44 -33.17 -20.44
N PHE A 501 -5.84 -32.02 -20.12
CA PHE A 501 -6.22 -30.70 -20.63
C PHE A 501 -4.98 -30.00 -21.20
N LEU A 502 -5.18 -29.24 -22.26
CA LEU A 502 -4.15 -28.39 -22.84
C LEU A 502 -4.57 -26.92 -22.69
N ALA A 503 -3.72 -26.09 -22.09
CA ALA A 503 -3.87 -24.65 -22.03
C ALA A 503 -2.97 -23.98 -23.09
N PRO A 504 -3.49 -23.60 -24.27
CA PRO A 504 -2.69 -22.94 -25.30
C PRO A 504 -2.58 -21.43 -25.07
N SER A 505 -1.47 -20.85 -25.51
CA SER A 505 -1.29 -19.42 -25.74
C SER A 505 -1.65 -19.04 -27.18
N PHE A 506 -2.64 -18.16 -27.35
CA PHE A 506 -3.11 -17.69 -28.66
C PHE A 506 -3.36 -16.16 -28.66
N GLY A 507 -2.66 -15.44 -27.78
CA GLY A 507 -2.87 -14.01 -27.54
C GLY A 507 -3.77 -13.70 -26.36
N ASN A 508 -4.17 -14.72 -25.60
CA ASN A 508 -4.68 -14.54 -24.25
C ASN A 508 -3.57 -14.06 -23.29
N ILE A 509 -3.93 -13.35 -22.21
CA ILE A 509 -3.03 -12.62 -21.30
C ILE A 509 -3.57 -12.77 -19.87
N HIS A 510 -2.71 -13.03 -18.87
CA HIS A 510 -3.09 -12.98 -17.46
C HIS A 510 -3.13 -11.52 -16.99
N GLY A 511 -4.30 -11.04 -16.58
CA GLY A 511 -4.49 -9.64 -16.17
C GLY A 511 -5.24 -8.83 -17.22
N GLY A 512 -5.05 -7.51 -17.24
CA GLY A 512 -5.80 -6.62 -18.13
C GLY A 512 -5.25 -6.60 -19.56
N TYR A 513 -6.14 -6.60 -20.55
CA TYR A 513 -5.79 -6.43 -21.96
C TYR A 513 -5.37 -4.99 -22.29
N PRO A 514 -4.46 -4.78 -23.26
CA PRO A 514 -4.09 -3.46 -23.77
C PRO A 514 -5.26 -2.77 -24.51
N ALA A 515 -5.04 -1.54 -24.98
CA ALA A 515 -6.01 -0.82 -25.80
C ALA A 515 -6.44 -1.66 -27.01
N GLY A 516 -7.75 -1.93 -27.14
CA GLY A 516 -8.30 -2.90 -28.10
C GLY A 516 -8.98 -4.11 -27.46
N GLY A 517 -8.65 -4.42 -26.19
CA GLY A 517 -9.27 -5.52 -25.44
C GLY A 517 -8.82 -6.91 -25.90
N ALA A 518 -9.47 -7.94 -25.36
CA ALA A 518 -9.23 -9.32 -25.74
C ALA A 518 -9.54 -9.57 -27.23
N GLU A 519 -10.49 -8.82 -27.77
CA GLU A 519 -10.97 -8.89 -29.14
C GLU A 519 -9.87 -8.62 -30.17
N GLU A 520 -8.96 -7.68 -29.91
CA GLU A 520 -7.82 -7.39 -30.79
C GLU A 520 -6.61 -8.30 -30.55
N CYS A 521 -6.54 -8.93 -29.38
CA CYS A 521 -5.40 -9.76 -29.00
C CYS A 521 -5.58 -11.24 -29.39
N TRP A 522 -6.80 -11.77 -29.38
CA TRP A 522 -7.05 -13.21 -29.53
C TRP A 522 -7.00 -13.68 -30.99
N ASP A 523 -6.04 -14.55 -31.29
CA ASP A 523 -5.93 -15.28 -32.55
C ASP A 523 -6.86 -16.52 -32.52
N LEU A 524 -8.15 -16.29 -32.82
CA LEU A 524 -9.16 -17.35 -32.84
C LEU A 524 -8.95 -18.38 -33.95
N GLU A 525 -8.30 -18.01 -35.05
CA GLU A 525 -7.97 -18.93 -36.14
C GLU A 525 -6.94 -19.97 -35.66
N ARG A 526 -5.91 -19.51 -34.95
CA ARG A 526 -4.94 -20.39 -34.27
C ARG A 526 -5.61 -21.28 -33.24
N LEU A 527 -6.47 -20.73 -32.37
CA LEU A 527 -7.18 -21.52 -31.37
C LEU A 527 -8.04 -22.61 -32.04
N ALA A 528 -8.75 -22.28 -33.12
CA ALA A 528 -9.53 -23.23 -33.89
C ALA A 528 -8.67 -24.33 -34.54
N ALA A 529 -7.49 -23.96 -35.07
CA ALA A 529 -6.54 -24.91 -35.64
C ALA A 529 -5.99 -25.88 -34.59
N ILE A 530 -5.59 -25.38 -33.42
CA ILE A 530 -5.17 -26.20 -32.27
C ILE A 530 -6.31 -27.14 -31.87
N GLY A 531 -7.50 -26.60 -31.64
CA GLY A 531 -8.68 -27.37 -31.25
C GLY A 531 -9.02 -28.47 -32.23
N LYS A 532 -8.94 -28.22 -33.54
CA LYS A 532 -9.17 -29.25 -34.57
C LYS A 532 -8.17 -30.42 -34.47
N LEU A 533 -6.91 -30.14 -34.15
CA LEU A 533 -5.87 -31.16 -34.06
C LEU A 533 -5.92 -31.97 -32.76
N VAL A 534 -6.34 -31.37 -31.64
CA VAL A 534 -6.32 -32.04 -30.32
C VAL A 534 -7.69 -32.48 -29.79
N SER A 535 -8.81 -31.97 -30.32
CA SER A 535 -10.16 -32.18 -29.77
C SER A 535 -10.64 -33.63 -29.70
N GLY A 536 -10.03 -34.54 -30.48
CA GLY A 536 -10.33 -35.97 -30.41
C GLY A 536 -9.77 -36.67 -29.17
N THR A 537 -8.82 -36.05 -28.46
CA THR A 537 -8.06 -36.67 -27.36
C THR A 537 -7.99 -35.80 -26.12
N THR A 538 -7.89 -34.48 -26.27
CA THR A 538 -7.59 -33.57 -25.15
C THR A 538 -8.39 -32.26 -25.28
N PRO A 539 -9.34 -31.99 -24.38
CA PRO A 539 -10.03 -30.69 -24.34
C PRO A 539 -9.10 -29.52 -24.04
N LEU A 540 -9.47 -28.33 -24.56
CA LEU A 540 -8.72 -27.10 -24.31
C LEU A 540 -9.21 -26.39 -23.03
N ALA A 541 -8.25 -25.82 -22.30
CA ALA A 541 -8.45 -24.94 -21.17
C ALA A 541 -8.15 -23.48 -21.57
N LEU A 542 -9.01 -22.55 -21.16
CA LEU A 542 -8.88 -21.12 -21.44
C LEU A 542 -8.47 -20.36 -20.18
N HIS A 543 -7.36 -19.64 -20.32
CA HIS A 543 -6.80 -18.71 -19.33
C HIS A 543 -6.86 -17.27 -19.85
N GLY A 544 -6.70 -16.29 -18.96
CA GLY A 544 -6.70 -14.87 -19.34
C GLY A 544 -8.10 -14.34 -19.69
N THR A 545 -9.04 -14.43 -18.75
CA THR A 545 -10.48 -14.26 -19.05
C THR A 545 -11.07 -12.92 -18.61
N HIS A 546 -10.24 -11.88 -18.46
CA HIS A 546 -10.68 -10.59 -17.93
C HIS A 546 -10.00 -9.37 -18.57
N PRO A 547 -10.75 -8.34 -19.01
CA PRO A 547 -12.15 -8.40 -19.40
C PRO A 547 -12.31 -9.13 -20.74
N VAL A 548 -13.30 -10.00 -20.84
CA VAL A 548 -13.63 -10.76 -22.06
C VAL A 548 -15.13 -10.69 -22.29
N SER A 549 -15.56 -10.42 -23.52
CA SER A 549 -16.98 -10.37 -23.86
C SER A 549 -17.64 -11.76 -23.91
N ALA A 550 -18.94 -11.80 -23.62
CA ALA A 550 -19.73 -13.04 -23.72
C ALA A 550 -19.70 -13.67 -25.12
N GLU A 551 -19.62 -12.83 -26.17
CA GLU A 551 -19.46 -13.30 -27.54
C GLU A 551 -18.14 -14.02 -27.74
N LEU A 552 -17.04 -13.45 -27.22
CA LEU A 552 -15.71 -14.02 -27.37
C LEU A 552 -15.56 -15.34 -26.61
N PHE A 553 -16.15 -15.46 -25.41
CA PHE A 553 -16.25 -16.76 -24.73
C PHE A 553 -16.93 -17.82 -25.60
N ARG A 554 -18.08 -17.52 -26.22
CA ARG A 554 -18.78 -18.47 -27.10
C ARG A 554 -17.94 -18.87 -28.31
N LYS A 555 -17.17 -17.93 -28.89
CA LYS A 555 -16.24 -18.22 -29.99
C LYS A 555 -15.17 -19.22 -29.54
N THR A 556 -14.56 -19.06 -28.37
CA THR A 556 -13.56 -20.03 -27.87
C THR A 556 -14.15 -21.40 -27.57
N ILE A 557 -15.39 -21.47 -27.06
CA ILE A 557 -16.11 -22.74 -26.85
C ILE A 557 -16.35 -23.45 -28.19
N ALA A 558 -16.65 -22.71 -29.25
CA ALA A 558 -16.78 -23.26 -30.60
C ALA A 558 -15.44 -23.78 -31.15
N CYS A 559 -14.32 -23.20 -30.72
CA CYS A 559 -12.96 -23.67 -31.06
C CYS A 559 -12.52 -24.91 -30.27
N GLY A 560 -13.33 -25.43 -29.33
CA GLY A 560 -13.01 -26.66 -28.58
C GLY A 560 -12.60 -26.44 -27.12
N VAL A 561 -12.71 -25.22 -26.60
CA VAL A 561 -12.53 -24.94 -25.16
C VAL A 561 -13.66 -25.59 -24.35
N ARG A 562 -13.27 -26.28 -23.28
CA ARG A 562 -14.19 -26.98 -22.36
C ARG A 562 -13.92 -26.70 -20.88
N LYS A 563 -12.73 -26.21 -20.53
CA LYS A 563 -12.41 -25.63 -19.21
C LYS A 563 -12.12 -24.15 -19.39
N ILE A 564 -12.73 -23.29 -18.57
CA ILE A 564 -12.54 -21.84 -18.64
C ILE A 564 -12.24 -21.36 -17.22
N ASN A 565 -11.04 -20.83 -17.03
CA ASN A 565 -10.60 -20.34 -15.74
C ASN A 565 -11.12 -18.92 -15.54
N LEU A 566 -11.83 -18.67 -14.44
CA LEU A 566 -12.43 -17.36 -14.13
C LEU A 566 -11.95 -16.87 -12.77
N ASN A 567 -11.34 -15.68 -12.75
CA ASN A 567 -10.89 -15.02 -11.52
C ASN A 567 -11.61 -13.68 -11.34
N ARG A 568 -10.99 -12.57 -11.78
CA ARG A 568 -11.52 -11.20 -11.64
C ARG A 568 -12.96 -11.01 -12.13
N THR A 569 -13.31 -11.63 -13.26
CA THR A 569 -14.65 -11.52 -13.89
C THR A 569 -15.81 -11.94 -12.98
N VAL A 570 -15.57 -12.87 -12.05
CA VAL A 570 -16.58 -13.31 -11.06
C VAL A 570 -16.33 -12.75 -9.66
N ARG A 571 -15.08 -12.40 -9.36
CA ARG A 571 -14.64 -11.86 -8.07
C ARG A 571 -15.02 -10.42 -7.82
N ASP A 572 -14.81 -9.56 -8.81
CA ASP A 572 -14.62 -8.13 -8.53
C ASP A 572 -15.88 -7.51 -7.89
N ALA A 573 -17.08 -8.01 -8.21
CA ALA A 573 -18.32 -7.60 -7.55
C ALA A 573 -18.37 -7.97 -6.06
N TYR A 574 -17.88 -9.14 -5.66
CA TYR A 574 -17.73 -9.53 -4.26
C TYR A 574 -16.76 -8.60 -3.55
N THR A 575 -15.60 -8.34 -4.15
CA THR A 575 -14.56 -7.47 -3.58
C THR A 575 -15.10 -6.06 -3.37
N SER A 576 -15.80 -5.51 -4.36
CA SER A 576 -16.47 -4.20 -4.22
C SER A 576 -17.51 -4.21 -3.12
N PHE A 577 -18.36 -5.25 -3.05
CA PHE A 577 -19.37 -5.35 -2.00
C PHE A 577 -18.76 -5.38 -0.59
N VAL A 578 -17.72 -6.20 -0.36
CA VAL A 578 -17.05 -6.27 0.94
C VAL A 578 -16.41 -4.92 1.27
N ALA A 579 -15.71 -4.30 0.31
CA ALA A 579 -15.06 -3.02 0.51
C ALA A 579 -16.05 -1.88 0.85
N GLU A 580 -17.22 -1.87 0.22
CA GLU A 580 -18.26 -0.87 0.44
C GLU A 580 -19.00 -1.05 1.77
N ASN A 581 -19.12 -2.29 2.26
CA ASN A 581 -19.98 -2.63 3.39
C ASN A 581 -19.21 -3.03 4.67
N ALA A 582 -17.88 -3.17 4.59
CA ALA A 582 -17.04 -3.45 5.74
C ALA A 582 -17.12 -2.32 6.78
N GLY A 583 -17.43 -2.68 8.04
CA GLY A 583 -17.62 -1.73 9.13
C GLY A 583 -19.00 -1.05 9.17
N ALA A 584 -19.82 -1.22 8.12
CA ALA A 584 -21.21 -0.77 8.11
C ALA A 584 -22.20 -1.92 8.39
N LEU A 585 -21.87 -3.14 7.95
CA LEU A 585 -22.63 -4.34 8.27
C LEU A 585 -21.95 -5.14 9.39
N GLU A 586 -22.77 -5.78 10.22
CA GLU A 586 -22.30 -6.83 11.13
C GLU A 586 -21.55 -7.92 10.36
N LEU A 587 -20.48 -8.44 10.95
CA LEU A 587 -19.55 -9.34 10.26
C LEU A 587 -20.24 -10.55 9.64
N THR A 588 -21.15 -11.20 10.37
CA THR A 588 -21.89 -12.37 9.88
C THR A 588 -22.79 -12.02 8.71
N VAL A 589 -23.45 -10.85 8.75
CA VAL A 589 -24.30 -10.35 7.67
C VAL A 589 -23.47 -10.00 6.44
N LEU A 590 -22.32 -9.36 6.65
CA LEU A 590 -21.36 -9.04 5.58
C LEU A 590 -20.93 -10.30 4.86
N MET A 591 -20.48 -11.32 5.60
CA MET A 591 -20.02 -12.59 5.01
C MET A 591 -21.11 -13.29 4.19
N VAL A 592 -22.32 -13.44 4.75
CA VAL A 592 -23.43 -14.11 4.05
C VAL A 592 -23.79 -13.38 2.76
N ARG A 593 -23.98 -12.05 2.83
CA ARG A 593 -24.37 -11.25 1.65
C ARG A 593 -23.25 -11.16 0.62
N ALA A 594 -22.00 -11.12 1.05
CA ALA A 594 -20.86 -11.13 0.15
C ALA A 594 -20.81 -12.44 -0.64
N VAL A 595 -20.93 -13.59 0.02
CA VAL A 595 -21.00 -14.90 -0.65
C VAL A 595 -22.15 -14.94 -1.67
N GLU A 596 -23.30 -14.35 -1.38
CA GLU A 596 -24.42 -14.24 -2.34
C GLU A 596 -24.12 -13.34 -3.54
N VAL A 597 -23.41 -12.22 -3.34
CA VAL A 597 -22.93 -11.38 -4.46
C VAL A 597 -21.98 -12.17 -5.34
N TYR A 598 -21.08 -12.92 -4.71
CA TYR A 598 -20.10 -13.72 -5.43
C TYR A 598 -20.78 -14.85 -6.23
N ALA A 599 -21.66 -15.62 -5.57
CA ALA A 599 -22.42 -16.69 -6.21
C ALA A 599 -23.18 -16.17 -7.43
N ARG A 600 -23.87 -15.03 -7.33
CA ARG A 600 -24.59 -14.41 -8.47
C ARG A 600 -23.68 -14.06 -9.66
N SER A 601 -22.45 -13.63 -9.40
CA SER A 601 -21.49 -13.36 -10.46
C SER A 601 -21.01 -14.63 -11.15
N ILE A 602 -20.84 -15.72 -10.40
CA ILE A 602 -20.52 -17.05 -10.94
C ILE A 602 -21.71 -17.61 -11.74
N GLU A 603 -22.91 -17.53 -11.20
CA GLU A 603 -24.16 -17.94 -11.86
C GLU A 603 -24.35 -17.25 -13.21
N ARG A 604 -24.11 -15.94 -13.28
CA ARG A 604 -24.13 -15.18 -14.53
C ARG A 604 -23.14 -15.76 -15.54
N MET A 605 -21.94 -16.11 -15.10
CA MET A 605 -20.95 -16.70 -15.99
C MET A 605 -21.32 -18.11 -16.42
N MET A 606 -21.93 -18.94 -15.57
CA MET A 606 -22.47 -20.24 -15.97
C MET A 606 -23.52 -20.12 -17.08
N ASP A 607 -24.36 -19.07 -17.03
CA ASP A 607 -25.31 -18.77 -18.10
C ASP A 607 -24.58 -18.32 -19.39
N VAL A 608 -23.59 -17.44 -19.28
CA VAL A 608 -22.80 -16.93 -20.42
C VAL A 608 -22.04 -18.08 -21.12
N LEU A 609 -21.42 -18.96 -20.33
CA LEU A 609 -20.67 -20.12 -20.81
C LEU A 609 -21.58 -21.28 -21.24
N GLY A 610 -22.88 -21.21 -20.94
CA GLY A 610 -23.87 -22.21 -21.34
C GLY A 610 -23.76 -23.53 -20.58
N SER A 611 -23.22 -23.52 -19.35
CA SER A 611 -23.08 -24.70 -18.49
C SER A 611 -24.27 -24.90 -17.54
N ALA A 612 -25.14 -23.88 -17.38
CA ALA A 612 -26.34 -23.99 -16.55
C ALA A 612 -27.27 -25.11 -17.03
N GLY A 613 -27.75 -25.93 -16.09
CA GLY A 613 -28.59 -27.11 -16.35
C GLY A 613 -27.84 -28.30 -16.96
N ARG A 614 -26.50 -28.28 -17.00
CA ARG A 614 -25.67 -29.29 -17.65
C ARG A 614 -24.60 -29.81 -16.67
N TYR A 615 -24.86 -30.97 -16.06
CA TYR A 615 -23.88 -31.83 -15.37
C TYR A 615 -24.41 -33.25 -15.21
#